data_AF-A0AA37UXM5-F1
#
_entry.id   AF-A0AA37UXM5-F1
#
_cell.length_a   1.000
_cell.length_b   1.000
_cell.length_c   1.000
_cell.angle_alpha   90.00
_cell.angle_beta   90.00
_cell.angle_gamma   90.00
#
_symmetry.space_group_name_H-M   'P 1'
#
loop_
_entity.id
_entity.type
_entity.pdbx_description
1 polymer ?
#
loop_
_entity_poly.entity_id
_entity_poly.type
_entity_poly.pdbx_seq_one_letter_code
_entity_poly.pdbx_strand_id
1 'polypeptide(L)'
;MDIIQLRDKGSAGEQRFGPLEARDELAACEILADASRRHGTLFAVNDRADIARVAGADVLHLGQGDLPPAVAREITGPDTLIGLSSHDSDQAAAAASGTADYFCVGPCWPTPTKPGRTAPGLNLVRAATTLATGKPWFAIGGIDAQRLPEVLEAGARRIVVVRAITAAEDPRAAAGRLRSALLAAS
;
A
#
# COMPACT_ATOMS: atom_id res chain seq x y z
N MET A 1 12.41 4.22 3.54
CA MET A 1 11.01 3.83 3.34
C MET A 1 10.38 3.80 4.69
N ASP A 2 9.12 4.20 4.84
CA ASP A 2 8.49 4.31 6.16
C ASP A 2 7.58 3.11 6.47
N ILE A 3 7.08 2.46 5.42
CA ILE A 3 6.24 1.25 5.47
C ILE A 3 6.68 0.31 4.35
N ILE A 4 6.78 -0.99 4.63
CA ILE A 4 6.99 -2.05 3.63
C ILE A 4 5.87 -3.09 3.74
N GLN A 5 5.37 -3.55 2.59
CA GLN A 5 4.28 -4.52 2.54
C GLN A 5 4.71 -5.78 1.78
N LEU A 6 4.44 -6.95 2.36
CA LEU A 6 4.47 -8.20 1.59
C LEU A 6 3.19 -8.32 0.77
N ARG A 7 3.35 -8.40 -0.55
CA ARG A 7 2.24 -8.63 -1.49
C ARG A 7 2.72 -9.41 -2.71
N ASP A 8 2.45 -10.71 -2.75
CA ASP A 8 2.89 -11.58 -3.84
C ASP A 8 1.88 -11.71 -4.99
N LYS A 9 0.59 -11.40 -4.75
CA LYS A 9 -0.48 -11.50 -5.76
C LYS A 9 -0.15 -10.78 -7.08
N GLY A 10 -0.07 -11.54 -8.16
CA GLY A 10 0.28 -11.12 -9.51
C GLY A 10 1.78 -10.99 -9.77
N SER A 11 2.64 -11.47 -8.87
CA SER A 11 4.10 -11.45 -9.04
C SER A 11 4.56 -12.46 -10.10
N ALA A 12 5.82 -12.31 -10.54
CA ALA A 12 6.45 -13.31 -11.39
C ALA A 12 6.63 -14.67 -10.68
N GLY A 13 6.74 -14.65 -9.34
CA GLY A 13 6.80 -15.86 -8.52
C GLY A 13 5.48 -16.62 -8.59
N GLU A 14 4.37 -15.94 -8.30
CA GLU A 14 3.03 -16.53 -8.36
C GLU A 14 2.72 -17.09 -9.76
N GLN A 15 3.07 -16.37 -10.83
CA GLN A 15 2.85 -16.82 -12.20
C GLN A 15 3.62 -18.09 -12.56
N ARG A 16 4.79 -18.32 -11.94
CA ARG A 16 5.67 -19.45 -12.23
C ARG A 16 5.43 -20.64 -11.31
N PHE A 17 5.14 -20.39 -10.03
CA PHE A 17 5.11 -21.40 -8.99
C PHE A 17 3.72 -21.58 -8.34
N GLY A 18 2.75 -20.74 -8.70
CA GLY A 18 1.44 -20.70 -8.04
C GLY A 18 1.42 -19.78 -6.82
N PRO A 19 0.25 -19.59 -6.19
CA PRO A 19 0.07 -18.75 -5.02
C PRO A 19 1.05 -19.11 -3.89
N LEU A 20 1.54 -18.09 -3.18
CA LEU A 20 2.41 -18.30 -2.03
C LEU A 20 1.65 -19.02 -0.91
N GLU A 21 2.13 -20.19 -0.52
CA GLU A 21 1.55 -20.98 0.55
C GLU A 21 1.83 -20.36 1.93
N ALA A 22 0.93 -20.58 2.89
CA ALA A 22 0.98 -19.93 4.21
C ALA A 22 2.33 -20.06 4.93
N ARG A 23 2.97 -21.24 4.87
CA ARG A 23 4.28 -21.47 5.47
C ARG A 23 5.36 -20.57 4.85
N ASP A 24 5.36 -20.48 3.53
CA ASP A 24 6.38 -19.75 2.78
C ASP A 24 6.12 -18.23 2.87
N GLU A 25 4.85 -17.84 2.96
CA GLU A 25 4.42 -16.47 3.26
C GLU A 25 4.88 -16.03 4.66
N LEU A 26 4.72 -16.87 5.69
CA LEU A 26 5.22 -16.59 7.04
C LEU A 26 6.75 -16.44 7.07
N ALA A 27 7.47 -17.30 6.36
CA ALA A 27 8.92 -17.18 6.25
C ALA A 27 9.36 -15.85 5.60
N ALA A 28 8.65 -15.40 4.57
CA ALA A 28 8.88 -14.09 3.96
C ALA A 28 8.51 -12.94 4.93
N CYS A 29 7.43 -13.09 5.70
CA CYS A 29 7.02 -12.12 6.72
C CYS A 29 8.09 -11.95 7.80
N GLU A 30 8.70 -13.03 8.29
CA GLU A 30 9.75 -12.96 9.32
C GLU A 30 10.95 -12.11 8.85
N ILE A 31 11.38 -12.30 7.60
CA ILE A 31 12.48 -11.54 7.00
C ILE A 31 12.14 -10.04 6.93
N LEU A 32 10.94 -9.72 6.45
CA LEU A 32 10.50 -8.33 6.29
C LEU A 32 10.24 -7.66 7.64
N ALA A 33 9.66 -8.37 8.61
CA ALA A 33 9.42 -7.88 9.96
C ALA A 33 10.74 -7.59 10.69
N ASP A 34 11.75 -8.46 10.57
CA ASP A 34 13.08 -8.20 11.13
C ASP A 34 13.73 -6.96 10.53
N ALA A 35 13.73 -6.85 9.20
CA ALA A 35 14.25 -5.68 8.52
C ALA A 35 13.54 -4.40 8.96
N SER A 36 12.21 -4.44 9.05
CA SER A 36 11.39 -3.31 9.50
C SER A 36 11.74 -2.86 10.91
N ARG A 37 11.86 -3.80 11.86
CA ARG A 37 12.27 -3.49 13.24
C ARG A 37 13.64 -2.85 13.31
N ARG A 38 14.64 -3.38 12.58
CA ARG A 38 16.01 -2.82 12.55
C ARG A 38 16.06 -1.40 11.98
N HIS A 39 15.08 -1.02 11.15
CA HIS A 39 15.03 0.29 10.50
C HIS A 39 13.96 1.23 11.07
N GLY A 40 13.19 0.80 12.08
CA GLY A 40 12.13 1.61 12.68
C GLY A 40 10.99 1.93 11.71
N THR A 41 10.68 0.99 10.80
CA THR A 41 9.62 1.13 9.79
C THR A 41 8.47 0.18 10.11
N LEU A 42 7.28 0.43 9.56
CA LEU A 42 6.15 -0.49 9.73
C LEU A 42 6.20 -1.64 8.71
N PHE A 43 5.87 -2.84 9.17
CA PHE A 43 5.67 -4.02 8.33
C PHE A 43 4.18 -4.29 8.11
N ALA A 44 3.80 -4.47 6.85
CA ALA A 44 2.43 -4.74 6.43
C ALA A 44 2.27 -6.09 5.73
N VAL A 45 1.18 -6.78 6.02
CA VAL A 45 0.70 -7.97 5.29
C VAL A 45 -0.51 -7.59 4.44
N ASN A 46 -0.61 -8.17 3.25
CA ASN A 46 -1.71 -7.92 2.31
C ASN A 46 -2.77 -9.04 2.39
N ASP A 47 -4.05 -8.66 2.38
CA ASP A 47 -5.26 -9.50 2.32
C ASP A 47 -5.50 -10.44 3.54
N ARG A 48 -4.48 -11.19 3.97
CA ARG A 48 -4.60 -12.29 4.94
C ARG A 48 -4.46 -11.87 6.40
N ALA A 49 -5.61 -11.69 7.07
CA ALA A 49 -5.67 -11.31 8.49
C ALA A 49 -5.09 -12.37 9.44
N ASP A 50 -5.23 -13.66 9.09
CA ASP A 50 -4.63 -14.77 9.84
C ASP A 50 -3.10 -14.71 9.81
N ILE A 51 -2.51 -14.49 8.63
CA ILE A 51 -1.06 -14.31 8.47
C ILE A 51 -0.59 -13.04 9.18
N ALA A 52 -1.30 -11.92 9.03
CA ALA A 52 -0.97 -10.68 9.74
C ALA A 52 -0.90 -10.87 11.25
N ARG A 53 -1.89 -11.58 11.83
CA ARG A 53 -1.93 -11.90 13.26
C ARG A 53 -0.73 -12.78 13.67
N VAL A 54 -0.51 -13.89 12.97
CA VAL A 54 0.54 -14.86 13.33
C VAL A 54 1.94 -14.27 13.16
N ALA A 55 2.15 -13.48 12.11
CA ALA A 55 3.42 -12.80 11.85
C ALA A 55 3.66 -11.59 12.77
N GLY A 56 2.67 -11.17 13.56
CA GLY A 56 2.75 -9.95 14.37
C GLY A 56 2.96 -8.70 13.52
N ALA A 57 2.25 -8.60 12.39
CA ALA A 57 2.37 -7.46 11.49
C ALA A 57 1.79 -6.19 12.13
N ASP A 58 2.48 -5.06 11.92
CA ASP A 58 2.02 -3.75 12.38
C ASP A 58 0.78 -3.30 11.61
N VAL A 59 0.67 -3.73 10.35
CA VAL A 59 -0.37 -3.30 9.41
C VAL A 59 -0.95 -4.50 8.65
N LEU A 60 -2.27 -4.53 8.52
CA LEU A 60 -2.98 -5.33 7.52
C LEU A 60 -3.54 -4.39 6.45
N HIS A 61 -3.33 -4.69 5.17
CA HIS A 61 -3.95 -3.94 4.08
C HIS A 61 -4.95 -4.80 3.32
N LEU A 62 -6.11 -4.21 3.04
CA LEU A 62 -7.24 -4.88 2.41
C LEU A 62 -7.62 -4.14 1.13
N GLY A 63 -7.95 -4.91 0.10
CA GLY A 63 -8.69 -4.45 -1.06
C GLY A 63 -10.20 -4.54 -0.85
N GLN A 64 -10.95 -3.96 -1.78
CA GLN A 64 -12.42 -3.94 -1.75
C GLN A 64 -13.09 -5.32 -1.85
N GLY A 65 -12.35 -6.34 -2.30
CA GLY A 65 -12.86 -7.73 -2.42
C GLY A 65 -12.35 -8.66 -1.32
N ASP A 66 -11.57 -8.15 -0.37
CA ASP A 66 -11.00 -8.94 0.73
C ASP A 66 -11.93 -8.87 1.97
N LEU A 67 -11.46 -9.32 3.13
CA LEU A 67 -12.27 -9.25 4.35
C LEU A 67 -12.73 -7.81 4.65
N PRO A 68 -13.98 -7.59 5.11
CA PRO A 68 -14.38 -6.29 5.62
C PRO A 68 -13.48 -5.85 6.79
N PRO A 69 -13.07 -4.58 6.90
CA PRO A 69 -12.18 -4.11 7.97
C PRO A 69 -12.65 -4.47 9.39
N ALA A 70 -13.96 -4.44 9.65
CA ALA A 70 -14.53 -4.83 10.93
C ALA A 70 -14.29 -6.31 11.26
N VAL A 71 -14.44 -7.22 10.29
CA VAL A 71 -14.19 -8.66 10.46
C VAL A 71 -12.70 -8.94 10.61
N ALA A 72 -11.86 -8.27 9.81
CA ALA A 72 -10.42 -8.40 9.92
C ALA A 72 -9.91 -7.97 11.31
N ARG A 73 -10.51 -6.93 11.91
CA ARG A 73 -10.20 -6.46 13.27
C ARG A 73 -10.41 -7.52 14.35
N GLU A 74 -11.46 -8.34 14.21
CA GLU A 74 -11.73 -9.43 15.16
C GLU A 74 -10.60 -10.48 15.17
N ILE A 75 -9.93 -10.65 14.03
CA ILE A 75 -8.81 -11.59 13.89
C ILE A 75 -7.51 -10.93 14.36
N THR A 76 -7.15 -9.76 13.84
CA THR A 76 -5.85 -9.14 14.12
C THR A 76 -5.76 -8.54 15.52
N GLY A 77 -6.89 -8.14 16.11
CA GLY A 77 -6.94 -7.42 17.37
C GLY A 77 -6.84 -5.90 17.20
N PRO A 78 -6.88 -5.16 18.32
CA PRO A 78 -7.01 -3.70 18.30
C PRO A 78 -5.74 -2.97 17.83
N ASP A 79 -4.57 -3.56 18.01
CA ASP A 79 -3.28 -2.85 17.82
C ASP A 79 -2.78 -2.85 16.37
N THR A 80 -3.20 -3.81 15.54
CA THR A 80 -2.80 -3.87 14.12
C THR A 80 -3.52 -2.81 13.31
N LEU A 81 -2.81 -1.90 12.64
CA LEU A 81 -3.46 -0.90 11.78
C LEU A 81 -4.09 -1.57 10.54
N ILE A 82 -5.25 -1.09 10.11
CA ILE A 82 -5.96 -1.60 8.94
C ILE A 82 -6.02 -0.54 7.84
N GLY A 83 -5.42 -0.84 6.70
CA GLY A 83 -5.49 -0.04 5.48
C GLY A 83 -6.52 -0.54 4.50
N LEU A 84 -7.13 0.36 3.73
CA LEU A 84 -8.09 0.00 2.69
C LEU A 84 -7.73 0.63 1.34
N SER A 85 -7.81 -0.13 0.25
CA SER A 85 -7.72 0.41 -1.11
C SER A 85 -9.03 1.07 -1.55
N SER A 86 -8.97 2.23 -2.18
CA SER A 86 -10.10 2.95 -2.78
C SER A 86 -9.84 3.25 -4.27
N HIS A 87 -10.86 3.03 -5.10
CA HIS A 87 -10.81 3.08 -6.56
C HIS A 87 -11.78 4.07 -7.19
N ASP A 88 -12.60 4.73 -6.39
CA ASP A 88 -13.49 5.82 -6.80
C ASP A 88 -13.73 6.76 -5.61
N SER A 89 -14.44 7.87 -5.86
CA SER A 89 -14.71 8.90 -4.84
C SER A 89 -15.51 8.36 -3.67
N ASP A 90 -16.45 7.45 -3.93
CA ASP A 90 -17.38 6.94 -2.93
C ASP A 90 -16.64 5.99 -1.98
N GLN A 91 -15.79 5.12 -2.53
CA GLN A 91 -14.89 4.27 -1.75
C GLN A 91 -13.87 5.08 -0.94
N ALA A 92 -13.37 6.19 -1.48
CA ALA A 92 -12.45 7.07 -0.76
C ALA A 92 -13.17 7.79 0.41
N ALA A 93 -14.38 8.31 0.17
CA ALA A 93 -15.21 8.92 1.20
C ALA A 93 -15.63 7.92 2.29
N ALA A 94 -15.99 6.69 1.90
CA ALA A 94 -16.31 5.62 2.83
C ALA A 94 -15.10 5.22 3.68
N ALA A 95 -13.90 5.10 3.09
CA ALA A 95 -12.68 4.82 3.85
C ALA A 95 -12.32 5.96 4.82
N ALA A 96 -12.47 7.21 4.37
CA ALA A 96 -12.19 8.41 5.16
C ALA A 96 -13.07 8.54 6.41
N SER A 97 -14.33 8.12 6.33
CA SER A 97 -15.31 8.17 7.43
C SER A 97 -15.49 6.84 8.19
N GLY A 98 -15.04 5.71 7.62
CA GLY A 98 -15.23 4.37 8.17
C GLY A 98 -14.23 3.97 9.25
N THR A 99 -13.93 2.67 9.37
CA THR A 99 -13.06 2.11 10.43
C THR A 99 -11.61 1.85 10.00
N ALA A 100 -11.26 2.08 8.73
CA ALA A 100 -9.88 1.97 8.27
C ALA A 100 -9.01 3.05 8.93
N ASP A 101 -7.78 2.71 9.30
CA ASP A 101 -6.81 3.61 9.91
C ASP A 101 -6.12 4.49 8.86
N TYR A 102 -5.97 3.97 7.63
CA TYR A 102 -5.51 4.71 6.47
C TYR A 102 -6.14 4.15 5.19
N PHE A 103 -5.98 4.87 4.07
CA PHE A 103 -6.43 4.35 2.79
C PHE A 103 -5.51 4.72 1.63
N CYS A 104 -5.57 3.91 0.57
CA CYS A 104 -4.82 4.12 -0.67
C CYS A 104 -5.77 4.56 -1.78
N VAL A 105 -5.33 5.51 -2.60
CA VAL A 105 -6.13 6.10 -3.67
C VAL A 105 -5.47 5.83 -5.01
N GLY A 106 -6.15 5.07 -5.88
CA GLY A 106 -5.65 4.78 -7.23
C GLY A 106 -6.31 3.58 -7.92
N PRO A 107 -5.72 3.08 -9.02
CA PRO A 107 -4.40 3.44 -9.51
C PRO A 107 -4.34 4.78 -10.25
N CYS A 108 -3.31 5.60 -10.01
CA CYS A 108 -3.09 6.87 -10.72
C CYS A 108 -2.81 6.66 -12.22
N TRP A 109 -2.13 5.57 -12.57
CA TRP A 109 -1.92 5.16 -13.96
C TRP A 109 -2.25 3.68 -14.14
N PRO A 110 -2.68 3.26 -15.35
CA PRO A 110 -2.75 1.84 -15.68
C PRO A 110 -1.40 1.17 -15.41
N THR A 111 -1.43 -0.02 -14.82
CA THR A 111 -0.21 -0.76 -14.49
C THR A 111 -0.36 -2.23 -14.83
N PRO A 112 0.68 -2.87 -15.41
CA PRO A 112 0.68 -4.31 -15.64
C PRO A 112 0.59 -5.13 -14.33
N THR A 113 0.85 -4.53 -13.17
CA THR A 113 0.71 -5.19 -11.85
C THR A 113 -0.73 -5.62 -11.52
N LYS A 114 -1.74 -4.97 -12.13
CA LYS A 114 -3.17 -5.34 -12.01
C LYS A 114 -3.86 -5.10 -13.37
N PRO A 115 -3.73 -6.03 -14.33
CA PRO A 115 -4.27 -5.85 -15.68
C PRO A 115 -5.80 -5.75 -15.68
N GLY A 116 -6.36 -4.95 -16.59
CA GLY A 116 -7.82 -4.81 -16.78
C GLY A 116 -8.53 -3.83 -15.86
N ARG A 117 -7.86 -3.23 -14.88
CA ARG A 117 -8.45 -2.20 -14.01
C ARG A 117 -8.38 -0.82 -14.68
N THR A 118 -9.52 -0.17 -14.85
CA THR A 118 -9.57 1.25 -15.22
C THR A 118 -8.83 2.09 -14.18
N ALA A 119 -8.00 3.02 -14.63
CA ALA A 119 -7.25 3.91 -13.75
C ALA A 119 -8.09 5.17 -13.48
N PRO A 120 -8.50 5.44 -12.23
CA PRO A 120 -9.22 6.68 -11.88
C PRO A 120 -8.39 7.94 -12.14
N GLY A 121 -7.08 7.79 -12.25
CA GLY A 121 -6.19 8.91 -12.57
C GLY A 121 -5.97 9.85 -11.40
N LEU A 122 -5.29 10.96 -11.69
CA LEU A 122 -5.03 12.02 -10.71
C LEU A 122 -6.31 12.76 -10.27
N ASN A 123 -7.42 12.62 -11.00
CA ASN A 123 -8.70 13.20 -10.57
C ASN A 123 -9.17 12.61 -9.25
N LEU A 124 -8.98 11.31 -9.03
CA LEU A 124 -9.30 10.69 -7.75
C LEU A 124 -8.35 11.15 -6.63
N VAL A 125 -7.08 11.38 -6.95
CA VAL A 125 -6.12 11.97 -5.99
C VAL A 125 -6.57 13.37 -5.58
N ARG A 126 -6.97 14.22 -6.54
CA ARG A 126 -7.51 15.55 -6.24
C ARG A 126 -8.78 15.46 -5.39
N ALA A 127 -9.69 14.55 -5.71
CA ALA A 127 -10.90 14.33 -4.92
C ALA A 127 -10.58 13.90 -3.47
N ALA A 128 -9.54 13.10 -3.24
CA ALA A 128 -9.14 12.72 -1.90
C ALA A 128 -8.66 13.90 -1.04
N THR A 129 -8.15 14.98 -1.65
CA THR A 129 -7.72 16.18 -0.91
C THR A 129 -8.89 16.97 -0.32
N THR A 130 -10.11 16.79 -0.85
CA THR A 130 -11.30 17.50 -0.38
C THR A 130 -12.03 16.75 0.74
N LEU A 131 -11.61 15.52 1.06
CA LEU A 131 -12.19 14.72 2.13
C LEU A 131 -11.84 15.33 3.49
N ALA A 132 -12.85 15.68 4.27
CA ALA A 132 -12.69 16.18 5.64
C ALA A 132 -12.30 15.03 6.59
N THR A 133 -11.05 14.58 6.54
CA THR A 133 -10.52 13.49 7.37
C THR A 133 -9.12 13.79 7.89
N GLY A 134 -8.86 13.43 9.15
CA GLY A 134 -7.52 13.43 9.73
C GLY A 134 -6.72 12.17 9.42
N LYS A 135 -7.33 11.17 8.76
CA LYS A 135 -6.69 9.90 8.47
C LYS A 135 -5.61 10.05 7.39
N PRO A 136 -4.46 9.38 7.53
CA PRO A 136 -3.48 9.31 6.45
C PRO A 136 -4.08 8.65 5.21
N TRP A 137 -3.70 9.16 4.03
CA TRP A 137 -3.97 8.50 2.77
C TRP A 137 -2.77 8.59 1.85
N PHE A 138 -2.68 7.65 0.90
CA PHE A 138 -1.55 7.46 0.00
C PHE A 138 -2.01 7.37 -1.44
N ALA A 139 -1.38 8.11 -2.35
CA ALA A 139 -1.57 7.88 -3.78
C ALA A 139 -0.82 6.61 -4.22
N ILE A 140 -1.42 5.79 -5.09
CA ILE A 140 -0.81 4.55 -5.56
C ILE A 140 -1.08 4.32 -7.05
N GLY A 141 -0.18 3.57 -7.71
CA GLY A 141 -0.43 2.97 -9.00
C GLY A 141 0.35 3.63 -10.13
N GLY A 142 1.45 3.01 -10.53
CA GLY A 142 2.30 3.51 -11.61
C GLY A 142 3.11 4.76 -11.28
N ILE A 143 3.28 5.06 -9.98
CA ILE A 143 4.10 6.17 -9.49
C ILE A 143 5.59 5.79 -9.55
N ASP A 144 6.41 6.69 -10.07
CA ASP A 144 7.87 6.65 -10.12
C ASP A 144 8.45 8.07 -9.96
N ALA A 145 9.77 8.22 -10.11
CA ALA A 145 10.43 9.52 -9.93
C ALA A 145 10.04 10.56 -10.99
N GLN A 146 9.66 10.14 -12.20
CA GLN A 146 9.27 11.05 -13.28
C GLN A 146 7.83 11.56 -13.09
N ARG A 147 6.95 10.70 -12.57
CA ARG A 147 5.52 11.02 -12.35
C ARG A 147 5.22 11.61 -10.98
N LEU A 148 6.14 11.49 -10.02
CA LEU A 148 5.94 12.01 -8.67
C LEU A 148 5.57 13.52 -8.63
N PRO A 149 6.17 14.42 -9.43
CA PRO A 149 5.76 15.82 -9.46
C PRO A 149 4.26 16.02 -9.74
N GLU A 150 3.67 15.28 -10.68
CA GLU A 150 2.25 15.38 -11.01
C GLU A 150 1.36 14.88 -9.85
N VAL A 151 1.81 13.86 -9.12
CA VAL A 151 1.12 13.33 -7.93
C VAL A 151 1.13 14.35 -6.79
N LEU A 152 2.24 15.05 -6.60
CA LEU A 152 2.40 16.11 -5.60
C LEU A 152 1.56 17.34 -5.96
N GLU A 153 1.51 17.71 -7.24
CA GLU A 153 0.66 18.78 -7.77
C GLU A 153 -0.83 18.45 -7.65
N ALA A 154 -1.20 17.17 -7.79
CA ALA A 154 -2.55 16.70 -7.50
C ALA A 154 -2.91 16.74 -5.99
N GLY A 155 -1.95 17.08 -5.13
CA GLY A 155 -2.15 17.34 -3.71
C GLY A 155 -1.82 16.16 -2.78
N ALA A 156 -1.35 15.03 -3.31
CA ALA A 156 -0.87 13.95 -2.45
C ALA A 156 0.43 14.35 -1.74
N ARG A 157 0.60 13.84 -0.52
CA ARG A 157 1.83 14.00 0.29
C ARG A 157 2.45 12.67 0.71
N ARG A 158 1.78 11.56 0.39
CA ARG A 158 2.27 10.20 0.65
C ARG A 158 1.98 9.35 -0.58
N ILE A 159 2.89 8.41 -0.87
CA ILE A 159 2.80 7.54 -2.04
C ILE A 159 3.07 6.09 -1.67
N VAL A 160 2.52 5.18 -2.45
CA VAL A 160 2.93 3.78 -2.51
C VAL A 160 3.53 3.52 -3.89
N VAL A 161 4.72 2.93 -3.90
CA VAL A 161 5.44 2.53 -5.12
C VAL A 161 5.74 1.03 -5.06
N VAL A 162 5.83 0.40 -6.24
CA VAL A 162 6.22 -1.01 -6.38
C VAL A 162 7.45 -1.09 -7.29
N ARG A 163 7.25 -1.14 -8.61
CA ARG A 163 8.31 -1.32 -9.61
C ARG A 163 9.37 -0.22 -9.59
N ALA A 164 9.02 1.00 -9.18
CA ALA A 164 9.99 2.09 -9.07
C ALA A 164 11.15 1.79 -8.11
N ILE A 165 10.97 0.83 -7.19
CA ILE A 165 12.02 0.35 -6.28
C ILE A 165 12.30 -1.14 -6.53
N THR A 166 11.28 -1.99 -6.65
CA THR A 166 11.49 -3.45 -6.75
C THR A 166 12.14 -3.90 -8.07
N ALA A 167 12.10 -3.06 -9.11
CA ALA A 167 12.73 -3.33 -10.41
C ALA A 167 13.87 -2.33 -10.73
N ALA A 168 14.34 -1.57 -9.73
CA ALA A 168 15.47 -0.66 -9.91
C ALA A 168 16.79 -1.42 -9.79
N GLU A 169 17.79 -1.01 -10.58
CA GLU A 169 19.17 -1.52 -10.46
C GLU A 169 19.77 -1.23 -9.07
N ASP A 170 19.46 -0.06 -8.52
CA ASP A 170 19.78 0.32 -7.14
C ASP A 170 18.51 0.73 -6.39
N PRO A 171 17.87 -0.20 -5.66
CA PRO A 171 16.68 0.07 -4.86
C PRO A 171 16.90 1.13 -3.77
N ARG A 172 18.10 1.21 -3.17
CA ARG A 172 18.41 2.19 -2.13
C ARG A 172 18.43 3.60 -2.71
N ALA A 173 19.13 3.79 -3.83
CA ALA A 173 19.19 5.09 -4.50
C ALA A 173 17.80 5.50 -5.04
N ALA A 174 17.03 4.56 -5.58
CA ALA A 174 15.66 4.82 -6.03
C ALA A 174 14.75 5.27 -4.88
N ALA A 175 14.77 4.57 -3.75
CA ALA A 175 14.02 4.95 -2.55
C ALA A 175 14.47 6.31 -2.00
N GLY A 176 15.78 6.59 -2.01
CA GLY A 176 16.36 7.86 -1.58
C GLY A 176 15.86 9.04 -2.41
N ARG A 177 15.86 8.92 -3.75
CA ARG A 177 15.37 9.96 -4.66
C ARG A 177 13.90 10.29 -4.42
N LEU A 178 13.05 9.28 -4.31
CA LEU A 178 11.61 9.46 -4.04
C LEU A 178 11.38 10.14 -2.69
N ARG A 179 12.09 9.71 -1.64
CA ARG A 179 11.98 10.29 -0.30
C ARG A 179 12.39 11.77 -0.28
N SER A 180 13.52 12.12 -0.92
CA SER A 180 13.97 13.51 -1.00
C SER A 180 12.95 14.41 -1.71
N ALA A 181 12.36 13.93 -2.80
CA ALA A 181 11.33 14.67 -3.53
C ALA A 181 10.04 14.86 -2.71
N LEU A 182 9.61 13.85 -1.93
CA LEU A 182 8.46 13.98 -1.01
C LEU A 182 8.70 15.02 0.09
N LEU A 183 9.88 15.00 0.71
CA LEU A 183 10.24 15.92 1.79
C LEU A 183 10.37 17.37 1.30
N ALA A 184 10.81 17.58 0.06
CA ALA A 184 10.91 18.91 -0.53
C ALA A 184 9.55 19.56 -0.84
N ALA A 185 8.47 18.77 -0.87
CA ALA A 185 7.10 19.22 -1.18
C ALA A 185 6.17 19.24 0.04
N SER A 186 6.71 18.93 1.23
CA SER A 186 5.97 18.85 2.49
C SER A 186 5.94 20.18 3.24
#